data_AF-A0A8X6QQE6-F1
#
_entry.id   AF-A0A8X6QQE6-F1
#
_cell.length_a   1.000
_cell.length_b   1.000
_cell.length_c   1.000
_cell.angle_alpha   90.00
_cell.angle_beta   90.00
_cell.angle_gamma   90.00
#
_symmetry.space_group_name_H-M   'P 1'
#
loop_
_entity.id
_entity.type
_entity.pdbx_description
1 polymer ?
#
loop_
_entity_poly.entity_id
_entity_poly.type
_entity_poly.pdbx_seq_one_letter_code
_entity_poly.pdbx_strand_id
1 'polypeptide(L)'
;SSRTEGRKPIQCYGCGTPGVIKSRCPTCKRANETETAVNCMTLSNLNSNSDPSSLIVLRIFGEKIAVCADTGASHTIAGEKLFKFLQERDIIFEKKIISLMMADGIRQTITALSAVVNLYIEGKVIPTEFLVLPEAKGNKTLLGRDFLNAAGIVLDVQGGKWYFSENPRKEYEFFKKPLEEIAISAFELREDE
;
A
#
# COMPACT_ATOMS: atom_id res chain seq x y z
N SER A 1 47.16 -21.29 4.61
CA SER A 1 46.20 -21.87 3.63
C SER A 1 45.00 -20.95 3.49
N SER A 2 44.93 -20.22 2.38
CA SER A 2 43.86 -19.26 2.06
C SER A 2 42.61 -20.01 1.59
N ARG A 3 41.49 -19.86 2.32
CA ARG A 3 40.17 -20.28 1.86
C ARG A 3 39.67 -19.27 0.83
N THR A 4 39.76 -19.60 -0.44
CA THR A 4 39.02 -18.91 -1.51
C THR A 4 37.57 -19.40 -1.47
N GLU A 5 36.69 -18.64 -0.81
CA GLU A 5 35.25 -18.85 -0.92
C GLU A 5 34.82 -18.65 -2.38
N GLY A 6 34.29 -19.72 -2.98
CA GLY A 6 33.82 -19.72 -4.36
C GLY A 6 32.62 -18.78 -4.52
N ARG A 7 32.87 -17.56 -4.98
CA ARG A 7 31.81 -16.67 -5.48
C ARG A 7 31.11 -17.37 -6.63
N LYS A 8 29.86 -17.78 -6.43
CA LYS A 8 29.01 -18.27 -7.52
C LYS A 8 28.96 -17.18 -8.60
N PRO A 9 29.22 -17.53 -9.87
CA PRO A 9 29.16 -16.56 -10.95
C PRO A 9 27.76 -15.95 -11.00
N ILE A 10 27.70 -14.63 -11.19
CA ILE A 10 26.44 -13.90 -11.32
C ILE A 10 25.65 -14.49 -12.50
N GLN A 11 24.37 -14.78 -12.30
CA GLN A 11 23.48 -15.28 -13.33
C GLN A 11 22.13 -14.58 -13.22
N CYS A 12 21.45 -14.43 -14.35
CA CYS A 12 20.14 -13.81 -14.40
C CYS A 12 19.13 -14.72 -13.70
N TYR A 13 18.51 -14.23 -12.62
CA TYR A 13 17.49 -14.97 -11.88
C TYR A 13 16.21 -15.26 -12.71
N GLY A 14 16.04 -14.65 -13.89
CA GLY A 14 14.89 -14.88 -14.77
C GLY A 14 15.11 -15.99 -15.80
N CYS A 15 16.25 -15.96 -16.51
CA CYS A 15 16.52 -16.86 -17.64
C CYS A 15 17.85 -17.61 -17.54
N GLY A 16 18.57 -17.49 -16.43
CA GLY A 16 19.84 -18.18 -16.19
C GLY A 16 21.06 -17.61 -16.93
N THR A 17 20.92 -16.53 -17.71
CA THR A 17 22.03 -15.94 -18.47
C THR A 17 23.22 -15.56 -17.57
N PRO A 18 24.42 -16.11 -17.80
CA PRO A 18 25.60 -15.79 -16.99
C PRO A 18 26.07 -14.34 -17.15
N GLY A 19 26.68 -13.78 -16.11
CA GLY A 19 27.32 -12.47 -16.11
C GLY A 19 26.36 -11.28 -16.00
N VAL A 20 25.05 -11.49 -15.93
CA VAL A 20 24.05 -10.41 -15.91
C VAL A 20 22.99 -10.62 -14.83
N ILE A 21 22.56 -9.55 -14.18
CA ILE A 21 21.40 -9.56 -13.27
C ILE A 21 20.12 -9.28 -14.07
N LYS A 22 18.95 -9.72 -13.56
CA LYS A 22 17.65 -9.65 -14.27
C LYS A 22 17.34 -8.25 -14.84
N SER A 23 17.63 -7.18 -14.09
CA SER A 23 17.40 -5.79 -14.51
C SER A 23 18.24 -5.34 -15.71
N ARG A 24 19.34 -6.04 -16.01
CA ARG A 24 20.25 -5.78 -17.14
C ARG A 24 20.28 -6.93 -18.16
N CYS A 25 19.37 -7.90 -18.02
CA CYS A 25 19.35 -9.05 -18.91
C CYS A 25 18.70 -8.67 -20.26
N PRO A 26 19.42 -8.78 -21.39
CA PRO A 26 18.88 -8.44 -22.71
C PRO A 26 17.76 -9.41 -23.14
N THR A 27 17.76 -10.64 -22.64
CA THR A 27 16.75 -11.65 -22.92
C THR A 27 15.44 -11.36 -22.18
N CYS A 28 15.51 -11.00 -20.89
CA CYS A 28 14.31 -10.66 -20.11
C CYS A 28 13.74 -9.28 -20.46
N LYS A 29 14.57 -8.33 -20.92
CA LYS A 29 14.09 -6.99 -21.30
C LYS A 29 13.21 -6.98 -22.55
N ARG A 30 13.37 -7.95 -23.46
CA ARG A 30 12.58 -8.01 -24.72
C ARG A 30 11.20 -8.65 -24.58
N ALA A 31 10.83 -9.14 -23.40
CA ALA A 31 9.59 -9.88 -23.20
C ALA A 31 8.40 -9.04 -22.69
N ASN A 32 8.61 -7.82 -22.18
CA ASN A 32 7.54 -7.05 -21.52
C ASN A 32 7.55 -5.57 -21.97
N GLU A 33 7.00 -5.30 -23.14
CA GLU A 33 6.47 -3.97 -23.48
C GLU A 33 4.94 -4.06 -23.58
N THR A 34 4.28 -4.17 -22.43
CA THR A 34 2.86 -3.82 -22.22
C THR A 34 2.53 -4.01 -20.74
N GLU A 35 1.57 -3.22 -20.25
CA GLU A 35 1.04 -3.17 -18.89
C GLU A 35 1.82 -2.31 -17.88
N THR A 36 1.61 -1.00 -17.98
CA THR A 36 1.56 -0.11 -16.81
C THR A 36 0.39 -0.51 -15.91
N ALA A 37 0.51 -1.67 -15.26
CA ALA A 37 -0.27 -1.97 -14.09
C ALA A 37 0.47 -1.37 -12.89
N VAL A 38 -0.20 -0.48 -12.16
CA VAL A 38 0.27 0.05 -10.88
C VAL A 38 0.13 -1.09 -9.87
N ASN A 39 1.03 -2.07 -9.99
CA ASN A 39 0.97 -3.30 -9.24
C ASN A 39 1.63 -3.04 -7.90
N CYS A 40 0.82 -2.75 -6.88
CA CYS A 40 1.19 -2.98 -5.50
C CYS A 40 1.39 -4.50 -5.35
N MET A 41 2.58 -5.01 -5.70
CA MET A 41 2.96 -6.38 -5.39
C MET A 41 3.18 -6.46 -3.88
N THR A 42 2.10 -6.63 -3.13
CA THR A 42 2.21 -7.49 -1.96
C THR A 42 2.55 -8.88 -2.51
N LEU A 43 3.70 -9.46 -2.15
CA LEU A 43 3.97 -10.88 -2.36
C LEU A 43 3.08 -11.69 -1.41
N SER A 44 1.77 -11.61 -1.61
CA SER A 44 0.77 -12.46 -0.98
C SER A 44 0.72 -13.75 -1.77
N ASN A 45 1.18 -14.84 -1.17
CA ASN A 45 1.02 -16.17 -1.76
C ASN A 45 -0.48 -16.47 -1.81
N LEU A 46 -1.06 -16.55 -3.02
CA LEU A 46 -2.50 -16.74 -3.27
C LEU A 46 -3.09 -18.04 -2.68
N ASN A 47 -2.31 -18.84 -1.95
CA ASN A 47 -2.71 -20.11 -1.35
C ASN A 47 -2.47 -20.21 0.17
N SER A 48 -2.17 -19.12 0.88
CA SER A 48 -2.02 -19.16 2.34
C SER A 48 -3.06 -18.29 3.05
N ASN A 49 -3.94 -18.93 3.83
CA ASN A 49 -4.87 -18.31 4.79
C ASN A 49 -4.18 -17.55 5.96
N SER A 50 -2.92 -17.16 5.79
CA SER A 50 -2.05 -16.65 6.85
C SER A 50 -1.14 -15.54 6.36
N ASP A 51 -1.58 -14.71 5.41
CA ASP A 51 -0.81 -13.52 5.08
C ASP A 51 -0.84 -12.55 6.28
N PRO A 52 0.33 -12.10 6.79
CA PRO A 52 0.38 -11.11 7.84
C PRO A 52 -0.09 -9.77 7.27
N SER A 53 -1.40 -9.53 7.31
CA SER A 53 -1.99 -8.29 6.85
C SER A 53 -1.76 -7.19 7.88
N SER A 54 -0.94 -6.19 7.55
CA SER A 54 -0.77 -4.95 8.34
C SER A 54 -1.95 -3.98 8.16
N LEU A 55 -3.17 -4.51 8.13
CA LEU A 55 -4.39 -3.74 7.90
C LEU A 55 -4.81 -3.03 9.18
N ILE A 56 -4.97 -1.72 9.11
CA ILE A 56 -5.47 -0.87 10.19
C ILE A 56 -6.89 -0.42 9.82
N VAL A 57 -7.83 -0.62 10.74
CA VAL A 57 -9.20 -0.11 10.60
C VAL A 57 -9.25 1.33 11.09
N LEU A 58 -9.78 2.21 10.25
CA LEU A 58 -10.00 3.61 10.55
C LEU A 58 -11.39 4.01 10.03
N ARG A 59 -11.81 5.24 10.31
CA ARG A 59 -13.07 5.77 9.76
C ARG A 59 -12.86 7.02 8.93
N ILE A 60 -13.67 7.12 7.88
CA ILE A 60 -13.80 8.31 7.04
C ILE A 60 -15.29 8.56 6.82
N PHE A 61 -15.78 9.77 7.09
CA PHE A 61 -17.22 10.09 7.01
C PHE A 61 -18.11 9.11 7.79
N GLY A 62 -17.66 8.63 8.95
CA GLY A 62 -18.38 7.65 9.78
C GLY A 62 -18.17 6.18 9.37
N GLU A 63 -17.81 5.94 8.10
CA GLU A 63 -17.63 4.61 7.53
C GLU A 63 -16.29 3.98 7.92
N LYS A 64 -16.32 2.70 8.27
CA LYS A 64 -15.09 1.94 8.57
C LYS A 64 -14.42 1.51 7.27
N ILE A 65 -13.12 1.75 7.17
CA ILE A 65 -12.29 1.20 6.10
C ILE A 65 -11.07 0.51 6.71
N ALA A 66 -10.63 -0.59 6.10
CA ALA A 66 -9.36 -1.21 6.46
C ALA A 66 -8.32 -0.87 5.39
N VAL A 67 -7.17 -0.38 5.84
CA VAL A 67 -6.14 0.19 4.96
C VAL A 67 -4.79 -0.43 5.30
N CYS A 68 -3.96 -0.67 4.28
CA CYS A 68 -2.64 -1.24 4.48
C CYS A 68 -1.71 -0.19 5.11
N ALA A 69 -1.09 -0.51 6.25
CA ALA A 69 0.04 0.26 6.74
C ALA A 69 1.28 -0.09 5.92
N ASP A 70 1.82 0.89 5.20
CA ASP A 70 2.94 0.72 4.28
C ASP A 70 4.09 1.67 4.66
N THR A 71 5.09 1.13 5.36
CA THR A 71 6.29 1.88 5.75
C THR A 71 7.20 2.21 4.56
N GLY A 72 7.03 1.52 3.42
CA GLY A 72 7.76 1.80 2.18
C GLY A 72 7.27 3.07 1.50
N ALA A 73 5.97 3.36 1.58
CA ALA A 73 5.37 4.58 1.07
C ALA A 73 5.74 5.80 1.91
N SER A 74 6.18 6.89 1.27
CA SER A 74 6.41 8.16 1.97
C SER A 74 5.12 8.91 2.26
N HIS A 75 4.15 8.82 1.34
CA HIS A 75 2.87 9.50 1.40
C HIS A 75 1.71 8.50 1.37
N THR A 76 0.58 8.91 1.92
CA THR A 76 -0.66 8.15 1.89
C THR A 76 -1.28 8.18 0.48
N ILE A 77 -1.59 6.99 -0.05
CA ILE A 77 -2.13 6.81 -1.40
C ILE A 77 -3.56 6.28 -1.33
N ALA A 78 -4.50 6.92 -2.02
CA ALA A 78 -5.85 6.39 -2.16
C ALA A 78 -5.92 5.30 -3.24
N GLY A 79 -6.49 4.16 -2.89
CA GLY A 79 -6.90 3.14 -3.83
C GLY A 79 -8.08 3.60 -4.69
N GLU A 80 -8.28 2.97 -5.84
CA GLU A 80 -9.39 3.29 -6.76
C GLU A 80 -10.76 3.32 -6.04
N LYS A 81 -11.02 2.33 -5.17
CA LYS A 81 -12.28 2.28 -4.40
C LYS A 81 -12.45 3.50 -3.51
N LEU A 82 -11.40 3.88 -2.76
CA LEU A 82 -11.45 5.03 -1.86
C LEU A 82 -11.59 6.33 -2.64
N PHE A 83 -10.91 6.44 -3.78
CA PHE A 83 -11.08 7.58 -4.65
C PHE A 83 -12.54 7.78 -5.08
N LYS A 84 -13.20 6.73 -5.59
CA LYS A 84 -14.63 6.80 -5.96
C LYS A 84 -15.52 7.19 -4.78
N PHE A 85 -15.31 6.58 -3.62
CA PHE A 85 -16.05 6.90 -2.39
C PHE A 85 -15.90 8.36 -1.93
N LEU A 86 -14.71 8.95 -2.13
CA LEU A 86 -14.47 10.36 -1.85
C LEU A 86 -15.13 11.27 -2.91
N GLN A 87 -15.13 10.87 -4.18
CA GLN A 87 -15.83 11.58 -5.24
C GLN A 87 -17.35 11.61 -5.02
N GLU A 88 -17.94 10.51 -4.59
CA GLU A 88 -19.37 10.41 -4.23
C GLU A 88 -19.77 11.31 -3.05
N ARG A 89 -18.80 11.84 -2.31
CA ARG A 89 -18.98 12.77 -1.18
C ARG A 89 -18.54 14.19 -1.52
N ASP A 90 -18.45 14.50 -2.82
CA ASP A 90 -18.11 15.81 -3.35
C ASP A 90 -16.77 16.36 -2.86
N ILE A 91 -15.81 15.47 -2.54
CA ILE A 91 -14.46 15.89 -2.18
C ILE A 91 -13.77 16.47 -3.41
N ILE A 92 -13.31 17.71 -3.25
CA ILE A 92 -12.59 18.43 -4.29
C ILE A 92 -11.13 17.98 -4.27
N PHE A 93 -10.64 17.56 -5.44
CA PHE A 93 -9.26 17.17 -5.63
C PHE A 93 -8.46 18.24 -6.38
N GLU A 94 -7.29 18.57 -5.86
CA GLU A 94 -6.31 19.43 -6.52
C GLU A 94 -5.37 18.60 -7.39
N LYS A 95 -5.03 19.11 -8.58
CA LYS A 95 -4.01 18.49 -9.42
C LYS A 95 -2.62 18.84 -8.89
N LYS A 96 -1.76 17.84 -8.72
CA LYS A 96 -0.36 18.01 -8.32
C LYS A 96 0.56 17.25 -9.25
N ILE A 97 1.61 17.91 -9.72
CA ILE A 97 2.71 17.23 -10.43
C ILE A 97 3.66 16.67 -9.36
N ILE A 98 3.82 15.36 -9.31
CA ILE A 98 4.66 14.68 -8.33
C ILE A 98 5.73 13.84 -9.03
N SER A 99 6.90 13.74 -8.41
CA SER A 99 7.93 12.77 -8.78
C SER A 99 7.75 11.52 -7.90
N LEU A 100 7.25 10.45 -8.51
CA LEU A 100 7.01 9.17 -7.84
C LEU A 100 8.16 8.22 -8.17
N MET A 101 8.72 7.58 -7.15
CA MET A 101 9.61 6.43 -7.30
C MET A 101 8.84 5.18 -6.90
N MET A 102 8.66 4.26 -7.84
CA MET A 102 8.01 2.97 -7.58
C MET A 102 9.03 1.95 -7.04
N ALA A 103 8.53 0.81 -6.56
CA ALA A 103 9.36 -0.25 -5.98
C ALA A 103 10.33 -0.90 -6.98
N ASP A 104 10.08 -0.76 -8.28
CA ASP A 104 10.99 -1.16 -9.36
C ASP A 104 12.21 -0.22 -9.51
N GLY A 105 12.25 0.87 -8.73
CA GLY A 105 13.28 1.90 -8.79
C GLY A 105 13.10 2.89 -9.93
N ILE A 106 12.03 2.77 -10.72
CA ILE A 106 11.72 3.70 -11.79
C ILE A 106 11.14 4.97 -11.19
N ARG A 107 11.74 6.10 -11.56
CA ARG A 107 11.21 7.43 -11.26
C ARG A 107 10.36 7.91 -12.42
N GLN A 108 9.15 8.36 -12.11
CA GLN A 108 8.23 8.94 -13.08
C GLN A 108 7.69 10.25 -12.53
N THR A 109 7.56 11.24 -13.41
CA THR A 109 6.82 12.46 -13.12
C THR A 109 5.40 12.27 -13.62
N ILE A 110 4.44 12.33 -12.70
CA ILE A 110 3.03 12.07 -13.00
C ILE A 110 2.17 13.21 -12.47
N THR A 111 1.01 13.40 -13.09
CA THR A 111 -0.03 14.28 -12.54
C THR A 111 -0.91 13.43 -11.63
N ALA A 112 -0.76 13.64 -10.32
CA ALA A 112 -1.62 13.06 -9.30
C ALA A 112 -2.77 14.02 -8.97
N LEU A 113 -3.78 13.49 -8.30
CA LEU A 113 -4.79 14.26 -7.60
C LEU A 113 -4.48 14.24 -6.10
N SER A 114 -4.86 15.28 -5.39
CA SER A 114 -4.67 15.37 -3.94
C SER A 114 -5.90 15.94 -3.25
N ALA A 115 -6.25 15.39 -2.10
CA ALA A 115 -7.25 15.97 -1.20
C ALA A 115 -6.88 15.68 0.26
N VAL A 116 -7.14 16.64 1.14
CA VAL A 116 -6.98 16.44 2.59
C VAL A 116 -8.30 15.93 3.17
N VAL A 117 -8.25 14.80 3.86
CA VAL A 117 -9.42 14.14 4.46
C VAL A 117 -9.12 13.79 5.91
N ASN A 118 -10.10 14.00 6.79
CA ASN A 118 -9.98 13.64 8.21
C ASN A 118 -10.15 12.13 8.39
N LEU A 119 -9.10 11.48 8.89
CA LEU A 119 -9.10 10.08 9.27
C LEU A 119 -9.31 9.95 10.78
N TYR A 120 -10.27 9.12 11.17
CA TYR A 120 -10.60 8.88 12.58
C TYR A 120 -10.06 7.51 12.98
N ILE A 121 -9.24 7.47 14.03
CA ILE A 121 -8.62 6.25 14.52
C ILE A 121 -8.55 6.29 16.05
N GLU A 122 -9.25 5.37 16.70
CA GLU A 122 -9.15 5.12 18.15
C GLU A 122 -9.18 6.39 19.04
N GLY A 123 -10.11 7.30 18.74
CA GLY A 123 -10.30 8.56 19.47
C GLY A 123 -9.48 9.74 18.97
N LYS A 124 -8.61 9.54 17.97
CA LYS A 124 -7.86 10.61 17.28
C LYS A 124 -8.49 10.97 15.95
N VAL A 125 -8.32 12.23 15.55
CA VAL A 125 -8.64 12.73 14.22
C VAL A 125 -7.36 13.26 13.58
N ILE A 126 -6.97 12.68 12.45
CA ILE A 126 -5.73 12.99 11.75
C ILE A 126 -6.09 13.52 10.35
N PRO A 127 -5.97 14.83 10.10
CA PRO A 127 -6.07 15.38 8.76
C PRO A 127 -4.96 14.79 7.90
N THR A 128 -5.33 14.12 6.80
CA THR A 128 -4.40 13.34 5.98
C THR A 128 -4.54 13.72 4.53
N GLU A 129 -3.43 14.07 3.89
CA GLU A 129 -3.39 14.27 2.45
C GLU A 129 -3.36 12.90 1.75
N PHE A 130 -4.38 12.64 0.92
CA PHE A 130 -4.39 11.50 0.03
C PHE A 130 -3.87 11.91 -1.34
N LEU A 131 -2.83 11.24 -1.82
CA LEU A 131 -2.49 11.26 -3.23
C LEU A 131 -3.27 10.18 -3.96
N VAL A 132 -3.84 10.53 -5.11
CA VAL A 132 -4.54 9.61 -6.00
C VAL A 132 -3.83 9.58 -7.32
N LEU A 133 -3.61 8.37 -7.85
CA LEU A 133 -3.06 8.14 -9.17
C LEU A 133 -4.22 7.68 -10.07
N PRO A 134 -4.84 8.56 -10.88
CA PRO A 134 -6.09 8.22 -11.60
C PRO A 134 -5.95 7.03 -12.57
N GLU A 135 -4.74 6.85 -13.10
CA GLU A 135 -4.37 5.75 -14.02
C GLU A 135 -4.19 4.41 -13.29
N ALA A 136 -4.03 4.42 -11.96
CA ALA A 136 -3.94 3.19 -11.17
C ALA A 136 -5.32 2.55 -11.02
N LYS A 137 -5.47 1.30 -11.50
CA LYS A 137 -6.69 0.50 -11.35
C LYS A 137 -6.47 -0.65 -10.40
N GLY A 138 -7.47 -0.95 -9.58
CA GLY A 138 -7.42 -2.04 -8.60
C GLY A 138 -6.37 -1.88 -7.48
N ASN A 139 -5.71 -0.73 -7.38
CA ASN A 139 -4.72 -0.47 -6.34
C ASN A 139 -5.39 -0.38 -4.96
N LYS A 140 -4.70 -0.90 -3.94
CA LYS A 140 -5.12 -0.77 -2.54
C LYS A 140 -4.83 0.64 -2.03
N THR A 141 -5.61 1.09 -1.05
CA THR A 141 -5.26 2.28 -0.25
C THR A 141 -4.10 1.94 0.68
N LEU A 142 -3.12 2.84 0.75
CA LEU A 142 -1.89 2.69 1.55
C LEU A 142 -1.78 3.87 2.51
N LEU A 143 -1.57 3.59 3.79
CA LEU A 143 -1.13 4.58 4.77
C LEU A 143 0.39 4.66 4.73
N GLY A 144 0.89 5.80 4.25
CA GLY A 144 2.31 6.05 4.19
C GLY A 144 2.89 6.48 5.54
N ARG A 145 4.20 6.71 5.54
CA ARG A 145 4.90 7.20 6.73
C ARG A 145 4.40 8.57 7.20
N ASP A 146 3.90 9.41 6.30
CA ASP A 146 3.26 10.69 6.65
C ASP A 146 2.14 10.51 7.69
N PHE A 147 1.18 9.63 7.42
CA PHE A 147 0.09 9.33 8.34
C PHE A 147 0.59 8.57 9.56
N LEU A 148 1.40 7.52 9.37
CA LEU A 148 1.86 6.68 10.49
C LEU A 148 2.63 7.52 11.53
N ASN A 149 3.47 8.46 11.07
CA ASN A 149 4.18 9.38 11.95
C ASN A 149 3.23 10.38 12.61
N ALA A 150 2.30 10.98 11.86
CA ALA A 150 1.36 11.96 12.40
C ALA A 150 0.43 11.36 13.48
N ALA A 151 -0.01 10.11 13.29
CA ALA A 151 -0.82 9.40 14.26
C ALA A 151 0.00 8.86 15.45
N GLY A 152 1.33 8.77 15.31
CA GLY A 152 2.23 8.17 16.29
C GLY A 152 2.06 6.64 16.37
N ILE A 153 1.84 5.97 15.24
CA ILE A 153 1.60 4.53 15.18
C ILE A 153 2.92 3.76 15.18
N VAL A 154 2.98 2.71 16.01
CA VAL A 154 4.04 1.71 16.01
C VAL A 154 3.45 0.37 15.57
N LEU A 155 4.12 -0.29 14.63
CA LEU A 155 3.71 -1.58 14.08
C LEU A 155 4.54 -2.69 14.73
N ASP A 156 3.90 -3.60 15.47
CA ASP A 156 4.49 -4.85 15.93
C ASP A 156 4.04 -5.98 15.00
N VAL A 157 4.79 -6.15 13.93
CA VAL A 157 4.51 -7.16 12.89
C VAL A 157 4.62 -8.58 13.45
N GLN A 158 5.57 -8.83 14.37
CA GLN A 158 5.74 -10.15 14.98
C GLN A 158 4.56 -10.50 15.89
N GLY A 159 4.10 -9.53 16.69
CA GLY A 159 2.93 -9.68 17.56
C GLY A 159 1.59 -9.59 16.82
N GLY A 160 1.58 -9.21 15.54
CA GLY A 160 0.35 -9.03 14.77
C GLY A 160 -0.52 -7.88 15.28
N LYS A 161 0.11 -6.85 15.85
CA LYS A 161 -0.55 -5.74 16.54
C LYS A 161 0.09 -4.40 16.22
N TRP A 162 -0.60 -3.33 16.56
CA TRP A 162 -0.10 -1.97 16.52
C TRP A 162 -0.56 -1.20 17.75
N TYR A 163 0.12 -0.11 18.07
CA TYR A 163 -0.22 0.75 19.20
C TYR A 163 0.22 2.19 18.92
N PHE A 164 -0.29 3.13 19.72
CA PHE A 164 0.22 4.49 19.71
C PHE A 164 1.47 4.59 20.58
N SER A 165 2.51 5.27 20.09
CA SER A 165 3.77 5.49 20.80
C SER A 165 3.58 6.18 22.16
N GLU A 166 2.56 7.04 22.28
CA GLU A 166 2.20 7.72 23.54
C GLU A 166 1.61 6.78 24.60
N ASN A 167 1.04 5.65 24.20
CA ASN A 167 0.44 4.67 25.10
C ASN A 167 0.67 3.22 24.62
N PRO A 168 1.91 2.70 24.75
CA PRO A 168 2.25 1.36 24.25
C PRO A 168 1.50 0.21 24.92
N ARG A 169 0.83 0.45 26.06
CA ARG A 169 0.06 -0.57 26.78
C ARG A 169 -1.32 -0.80 26.17
N LYS A 170 -1.83 0.15 25.37
CA LYS A 170 -3.10 0.00 24.65
C LYS A 170 -2.80 -0.48 23.23
N GLU A 171 -2.91 -1.80 23.07
CA GLU A 171 -2.60 -2.50 21.82
C GLU A 171 -3.87 -2.78 21.02
N TYR A 172 -3.73 -2.81 19.70
CA TYR A 172 -4.79 -3.12 18.75
C TYR A 172 -4.31 -4.20 17.79
N GLU A 173 -5.14 -5.17 17.49
CA GLU A 173 -4.81 -6.19 16.50
C GLU A 173 -4.85 -5.60 15.09
N PHE A 174 -4.00 -6.12 14.20
CA PHE A 174 -4.25 -5.91 12.78
C PHE A 174 -5.53 -6.60 12.35
N PHE A 175 -6.25 -5.97 11.43
CA PHE A 175 -7.48 -6.54 10.90
C PHE A 175 -7.17 -7.77 10.05
N LYS A 176 -7.79 -8.89 10.42
CA LYS A 176 -7.71 -10.17 9.73
C LYS A 176 -9.11 -10.45 9.17
N LYS A 177 -9.31 -10.36 7.85
CA LYS A 177 -10.54 -10.86 7.20
C LYS A 177 -10.16 -11.98 6.22
N PRO A 178 -11.05 -12.97 5.98
CA PRO A 178 -10.91 -13.88 4.86
C PRO A 178 -10.91 -13.08 3.54
N LEU A 179 -10.22 -13.61 2.54
CA LEU A 179 -9.81 -12.99 1.27
C LEU A 179 -10.91 -12.37 0.38
N GLU A 180 -12.18 -12.27 0.81
CA GLU A 180 -13.29 -11.87 -0.07
C GLU A 180 -13.95 -10.52 0.24
N GLU A 181 -13.73 -9.87 1.39
CA GLU A 181 -14.56 -8.70 1.73
C GLU A 181 -13.82 -7.58 2.46
N ILE A 182 -12.94 -6.88 1.76
CA ILE A 182 -12.71 -5.46 2.07
C ILE A 182 -12.69 -4.69 0.76
N ALA A 183 -13.86 -4.64 0.13
CA ALA A 183 -14.30 -3.37 -0.43
C ALA A 183 -14.49 -2.41 0.75
N ILE A 184 -14.42 -1.10 0.50
CA ILE A 184 -15.26 -0.16 1.25
C ILE A 184 -16.59 -0.88 1.41
N SER A 185 -17.02 -1.19 2.64
CA SER A 185 -18.24 -1.96 2.83
C SER A 185 -19.33 -1.15 2.14
N ALA A 186 -19.68 -1.59 0.93
CA ALA A 186 -20.78 -1.05 0.19
C ALA A 186 -21.97 -1.37 1.09
N PHE A 187 -22.64 -0.32 1.53
CA PHE A 187 -24.08 -0.32 1.77
C PHE A 187 -24.67 -1.72 1.96
N GLU A 188 -24.75 -2.18 3.21
CA GLU A 188 -26.03 -2.74 3.61
C GLU A 188 -26.93 -1.52 3.86
N LEU A 189 -27.52 -1.00 2.78
CA LEU A 189 -28.81 -0.37 2.89
C LEU A 189 -29.67 -1.38 3.63
N ARG A 190 -30.22 -0.96 4.78
CA ARG A 190 -31.41 -1.61 5.28
C ARG A 190 -32.47 -1.34 4.23
N GLU A 191 -32.71 -2.32 3.38
CA GLU A 191 -34.01 -2.45 2.75
C GLU A 191 -34.86 -3.33 3.68
N ASP A 192 -35.90 -2.67 4.15
CA ASP A 192 -37.20 -3.19 4.58
C ASP A 192 -37.49 -3.37 6.10
N GLU A 193 -38.56 -2.62 6.46
CA GLU A 193 -39.43 -2.54 7.64
C GLU A 193 -38.97 -1.79 8.91
#